data_AF-A0A2R7LSH0-F1
#
_entry.id   AF-A0A2R7LSH0-F1
#
_cell.length_a   1.000
_cell.length_b   1.000
_cell.length_c   1.000
_cell.angle_alpha   90.00
_cell.angle_beta   90.00
_cell.angle_gamma   90.00
#
_symmetry.space_group_name_H-M   'P 1'
#
loop_
_entity.id
_entity.type
_entity.pdbx_description
1 polymer ?
#
loop_
_entity_poly.entity_id
_entity_poly.type
_entity_poly.pdbx_seq_one_letter_code
_entity_poly.pdbx_strand_id
1 'polypeptide(L)'
;MSKTAKPLRFWIMLAAGAFAFTILMFSLTDYLHAYLGHAGPIGLLKAPIIQHKVGELLIAIPLFLTALTLSIWPAERVATNLRGAWPMWGLGAALNLLAWVGYSLPWTDANRLWFALLAVAGLAGPPLLARLITSKARSG
;
A
#
# COMPACT_ATOMS: atom_id res chain seq x y z
N MET A 1 26.11 10.23 -11.18
CA MET A 1 24.83 10.25 -11.93
C MET A 1 24.61 11.66 -12.48
N SER A 2 24.28 11.83 -13.76
CA SER A 2 24.02 13.17 -14.32
C SER A 2 22.85 13.84 -13.59
N LYS A 3 22.91 15.16 -13.44
CA LYS A 3 21.86 15.97 -12.76
C LYS A 3 20.48 15.83 -13.43
N THR A 4 20.44 15.40 -14.69
CA THR A 4 19.22 15.15 -15.49
C THR A 4 18.56 13.78 -15.26
N ALA A 5 19.28 12.79 -14.71
CA ALA A 5 18.73 11.45 -14.53
C ALA A 5 17.76 11.33 -13.33
N LYS A 6 17.88 12.19 -12.31
CA LYS A 6 16.99 12.17 -11.13
C LYS A 6 15.57 12.71 -11.45
N PRO A 7 15.40 13.87 -12.12
CA PRO A 7 14.08 14.38 -12.48
C PRO A 7 13.27 13.44 -13.38
N LEU A 8 13.92 12.84 -14.39
CA LEU A 8 13.24 11.91 -15.31
C LEU A 8 12.71 10.67 -14.58
N ARG A 9 13.51 10.07 -13.68
CA ARG A 9 13.07 8.92 -12.88
C ARG A 9 11.88 9.26 -11.99
N PHE A 10 11.87 10.44 -11.39
CA PHE A 10 10.74 10.92 -10.60
C PHE A 10 9.45 10.97 -11.43
N TRP A 11 9.49 11.60 -12.62
CA TRP A 11 8.31 11.72 -13.48
C TRP A 11 7.79 10.37 -13.99
N ILE A 12 8.70 9.45 -14.32
CA ILE A 12 8.34 8.08 -14.73
C ILE A 12 7.63 7.35 -13.57
N MET A 13 8.19 7.42 -12.35
CA MET A 13 7.56 6.82 -11.17
C MET A 13 6.21 7.47 -10.87
N LEU A 14 6.11 8.80 -10.97
CA LEU A 14 4.86 9.52 -10.77
C LEU A 14 3.77 9.06 -11.75
N ALA A 15 4.09 9.00 -13.04
CA ALA A 15 3.15 8.56 -14.08
C ALA A 15 2.71 7.10 -13.86
N ALA A 16 3.65 6.20 -13.56
CA ALA A 16 3.34 4.80 -13.29
C ALA A 16 2.45 4.63 -12.04
N GLY A 17 2.75 5.37 -10.97
CA GLY A 17 1.94 5.35 -9.75
C GLY A 17 0.54 5.93 -9.95
N ALA A 18 0.42 7.03 -10.70
CA ALA A 18 -0.88 7.61 -11.04
C ALA A 18 -1.74 6.62 -11.84
N PHE A 19 -1.14 5.95 -12.84
CA PHE A 19 -1.82 4.93 -13.63
C PHE A 19 -2.27 3.73 -12.76
N ALA A 20 -1.39 3.21 -11.91
CA ALA A 20 -1.74 2.12 -11.00
C ALA A 20 -2.84 2.50 -10.00
N PHE A 21 -2.77 3.73 -9.46
CA PHE A 21 -3.80 4.26 -8.56
C PHE A 21 -5.15 4.35 -9.26
N THR A 22 -5.20 4.82 -10.51
CA THR A 22 -6.44 4.85 -11.30
C THR A 22 -7.05 3.47 -11.47
N ILE A 23 -6.25 2.44 -11.79
CA ILE A 23 -6.73 1.05 -11.92
C ILE A 23 -7.30 0.54 -10.59
N LEU A 24 -6.58 0.76 -9.49
CA LEU A 24 -7.04 0.36 -8.15
C LEU A 24 -8.34 1.05 -7.77
N MET A 25 -8.48 2.34 -8.12
CA MET A 25 -9.69 3.10 -7.83
C MET A 25 -10.89 2.67 -8.66
N PHE A 26 -10.70 2.37 -9.96
CA PHE A 26 -11.77 1.78 -10.78
C PHE A 26 -12.22 0.44 -10.20
N SER A 27 -11.28 -0.46 -9.90
CA SER A 27 -11.59 -1.75 -9.29
C SER A 27 -12.34 -1.60 -7.97
N LEU A 28 -11.90 -0.70 -7.08
CA LEU A 28 -12.60 -0.42 -5.82
C LEU A 28 -14.02 0.10 -6.07
N THR A 29 -14.20 1.00 -7.04
CA THR A 29 -15.51 1.58 -7.37
C THR A 29 -16.47 0.52 -7.88
N ASP A 30 -16.02 -0.41 -8.72
CA ASP A 30 -16.83 -1.52 -9.22
C ASP A 30 -17.31 -2.42 -8.07
N TYR A 31 -16.42 -2.76 -7.13
CA TYR A 31 -16.80 -3.51 -5.95
C TYR A 31 -17.73 -2.72 -5.03
N LEU A 32 -17.50 -1.42 -4.84
CA LEU A 32 -18.36 -0.58 -4.02
C LEU A 32 -19.79 -0.56 -4.57
N HIS A 33 -19.98 -0.33 -5.87
CA HIS A 33 -21.30 -0.35 -6.49
C HIS A 33 -21.98 -1.72 -6.38
N ALA A 34 -21.25 -2.80 -6.65
CA ALA A 34 -21.78 -4.16 -6.55
C ALA A 34 -22.26 -4.51 -5.13
N TYR A 35 -21.46 -4.18 -4.10
CA TYR A 35 -21.79 -4.51 -2.72
C TYR A 35 -22.82 -3.56 -2.09
N LEU A 36 -22.83 -2.27 -2.45
CA LEU A 36 -23.88 -1.34 -2.01
C LEU A 36 -25.26 -1.78 -2.50
N GLY A 37 -25.35 -2.22 -3.76
CA GLY A 37 -26.62 -2.67 -4.35
C GLY A 37 -27.16 -3.96 -3.74
N HIS A 38 -26.31 -4.83 -3.19
CA HIS A 38 -26.73 -6.17 -2.73
C HIS A 38 -26.74 -6.36 -1.22
N ALA A 39 -25.85 -5.71 -0.47
CA ALA A 39 -25.66 -5.95 0.96
C ALA A 39 -25.84 -4.69 1.83
N GLY A 40 -26.08 -3.53 1.19
CA GLY A 40 -26.19 -2.24 1.85
C GLY A 40 -24.87 -1.77 2.51
N PRO A 41 -24.89 -0.59 3.17
CA PRO A 41 -23.67 0.03 3.71
C PRO A 41 -22.96 -0.81 4.78
N ILE A 42 -23.71 -1.48 5.66
CA ILE A 42 -23.12 -2.30 6.73
C ILE A 42 -22.51 -3.58 6.16
N GLY A 43 -23.19 -4.22 5.19
CA GLY A 43 -22.67 -5.40 4.50
C GLY A 43 -21.40 -5.09 3.71
N LEU A 44 -21.33 -3.89 3.12
CA LEU A 44 -20.14 -3.41 2.43
C LEU A 44 -18.91 -3.31 3.35
N LEU A 45 -19.06 -2.75 4.56
CA LEU A 45 -17.95 -2.62 5.52
C LEU A 45 -17.44 -3.97 6.03
N LYS A 46 -18.30 -4.99 6.02
CA LYS A 46 -17.94 -6.37 6.41
C LYS A 46 -17.44 -7.22 5.26
N ALA A 47 -17.53 -6.73 4.02
CA ALA A 47 -17.12 -7.48 2.84
C ALA A 47 -15.58 -7.64 2.83
N PRO A 48 -15.04 -8.88 2.86
CA PRO A 48 -13.60 -9.10 2.89
C PRO A 48 -12.86 -8.44 1.72
N ILE A 49 -13.47 -8.42 0.54
CA ILE A 49 -12.87 -7.80 -0.65
C ILE A 49 -12.73 -6.28 -0.52
N ILE A 50 -13.70 -5.62 0.12
CA ILE A 50 -13.67 -4.17 0.36
C ILE A 50 -12.62 -3.84 1.41
N GLN A 51 -12.58 -4.60 2.51
CA GLN A 51 -11.56 -4.48 3.54
C GLN A 51 -10.16 -4.64 2.94
N HIS A 52 -9.95 -5.66 2.11
CA HIS A 52 -8.70 -5.85 1.39
C HIS A 52 -8.35 -4.66 0.49
N LYS A 53 -9.27 -4.20 -0.37
CA LYS A 53 -8.97 -3.10 -1.31
C LYS A 53 -8.65 -1.78 -0.61
N VAL A 54 -9.37 -1.45 0.45
CA VAL A 54 -9.06 -0.28 1.28
C VAL A 54 -7.72 -0.48 1.99
N GLY A 55 -7.47 -1.66 2.55
CA GLY A 55 -6.22 -1.97 3.22
C GLY A 55 -5.01 -1.94 2.29
N GLU A 56 -5.17 -2.43 1.05
CA GLU A 56 -4.18 -2.37 -0.03
C GLU A 56 -3.81 -0.92 -0.35
N LEU A 57 -4.79 -0.01 -0.48
CA LEU A 57 -4.53 1.41 -0.70
C LEU A 57 -3.76 2.06 0.46
N LEU A 58 -4.13 1.74 1.70
CA LEU A 58 -3.46 2.28 2.90
C LEU A 58 -1.99 1.86 3.03
N ILE A 59 -1.58 0.76 2.38
CA ILE A 59 -0.19 0.30 2.32
C ILE A 59 0.50 0.80 1.04
N ALA A 60 -0.16 0.67 -0.11
CA ALA A 60 0.42 0.98 -1.41
C ALA A 60 0.70 2.47 -1.59
N ILE A 61 -0.20 3.36 -1.14
CA ILE A 61 -0.03 4.80 -1.31
C ILE A 61 1.22 5.29 -0.56
N PRO A 62 1.40 5.03 0.76
CA PRO A 62 2.59 5.54 1.42
C PRO A 62 3.88 4.82 0.97
N LEU A 63 3.81 3.54 0.57
CA LEU A 63 4.96 2.84 -0.03
C LEU A 63 5.39 3.53 -1.33
N PHE A 64 4.43 3.86 -2.19
CA PHE A 64 4.66 4.59 -3.43
C PHE A 64 5.25 5.99 -3.16
N LEU A 65 4.66 6.76 -2.23
CA LEU A 65 5.18 8.06 -1.84
C LEU A 65 6.60 7.99 -1.28
N THR A 66 6.91 6.93 -0.54
CA THR A 66 8.28 6.68 -0.05
C THR A 66 9.24 6.46 -1.22
N ALA A 67 8.90 5.58 -2.17
CA ALA A 67 9.73 5.32 -3.35
C ALA A 67 9.91 6.58 -4.22
N LEU A 68 8.83 7.34 -4.43
CA LEU A 68 8.83 8.57 -5.20
C LEU A 68 9.74 9.63 -4.55
N THR A 69 9.58 9.86 -3.24
CA THR A 69 10.32 10.91 -2.51
C THR A 69 11.79 10.58 -2.30
N LEU A 70 12.19 9.30 -2.24
CA LEU A 70 13.60 8.89 -2.21
C LEU A 70 14.44 9.45 -3.38
N SER A 71 13.81 9.75 -4.51
CA SER A 71 14.52 10.29 -5.67
C SER A 71 14.91 11.77 -5.55
N ILE A 72 14.25 12.51 -4.63
CA ILE A 72 14.35 13.97 -4.52
C ILE A 72 14.60 14.48 -3.09
N TRP A 73 14.35 13.68 -2.05
CA TRP A 73 14.52 14.07 -0.65
C TRP A 73 15.69 13.35 0.02
N PRO A 74 16.29 13.95 1.07
CA PRO A 74 17.26 13.26 1.93
C PRO A 74 16.67 12.00 2.57
N ALA A 75 17.50 10.97 2.72
CA ALA A 75 17.10 9.67 3.26
C ALA A 75 16.51 9.78 4.67
N GLU A 76 17.03 10.67 5.51
CA GLU A 76 16.57 10.94 6.87
C GLU A 76 15.14 11.48 6.88
N ARG A 77 14.83 12.41 5.97
CA ARG A 77 13.50 12.98 5.82
C ARG A 77 12.50 11.92 5.38
N VAL A 78 12.88 11.09 4.41
CA VAL A 78 12.02 9.99 3.94
C VAL A 78 11.78 8.97 5.05
N ALA A 79 12.81 8.56 5.79
CA ALA A 79 12.68 7.62 6.90
C ALA A 79 11.76 8.15 8.02
N THR A 80 11.84 9.45 8.33
CA THR A 80 10.95 10.09 9.31
C THR A 80 9.49 10.06 8.84
N ASN A 81 9.22 10.42 7.57
CA ASN A 81 7.87 10.37 7.03
C ASN A 81 7.29 8.95 6.98
N LEU A 82 8.12 7.97 6.63
CA LEU A 82 7.72 6.56 6.63
C LEU A 82 7.33 6.08 8.03
N ARG A 83 8.07 6.49 9.08
CA ARG A 83 7.68 6.21 10.47
C ARG A 83 6.36 6.91 10.84
N GLY A 84 6.19 8.17 10.42
CA GLY A 84 4.95 8.92 10.63
C GLY A 84 3.74 8.29 9.93
N ALA A 85 3.95 7.59 8.81
CA ALA A 85 2.91 6.86 8.08
C ALA A 85 2.56 5.49 8.70
N TRP A 86 3.29 5.02 9.71
CA TRP A 86 3.09 3.69 10.29
C TRP A 86 1.65 3.42 10.76
N PRO A 87 0.92 4.37 11.38
CA PRO A 87 -0.48 4.15 11.73
C PRO A 87 -1.38 3.80 10.53
N MET A 88 -1.14 4.42 9.37
CA MET A 88 -1.89 4.11 8.14
C MET A 88 -1.58 2.69 7.66
N TRP A 89 -0.31 2.29 7.67
CA TRP A 89 0.08 0.92 7.30
C TRP A 89 -0.48 -0.11 8.28
N GLY A 90 -0.49 0.21 9.57
CA GLY A 90 -1.07 -0.64 10.62
C GLY A 90 -2.57 -0.84 10.41
N LEU A 91 -3.30 0.23 10.09
CA LEU A 91 -4.71 0.13 9.73
C LEU A 91 -4.90 -0.71 8.44
N GLY A 92 -4.07 -0.49 7.42
CA GLY A 92 -4.08 -1.28 6.21
C GLY A 92 -3.80 -2.76 6.45
N ALA A 93 -2.87 -3.08 7.35
CA ALA A 93 -2.58 -4.43 7.78
C ALA A 93 -3.77 -5.08 8.49
N ALA A 94 -4.40 -4.35 9.40
CA ALA A 94 -5.56 -4.83 10.14
C ALA A 94 -6.72 -5.15 9.19
N LEU A 95 -7.00 -4.28 8.21
CA LEU A 95 -8.05 -4.53 7.20
C LEU A 95 -7.73 -5.74 6.31
N ASN A 96 -6.47 -5.91 5.91
CA ASN A 96 -6.05 -7.10 5.16
C ASN A 96 -6.12 -8.39 6.00
N LEU A 97 -5.82 -8.32 7.30
CA LEU A 97 -5.97 -9.45 8.20
C LEU A 97 -7.44 -9.82 8.40
N LEU A 98 -8.32 -8.82 8.57
CA LEU A 98 -9.77 -9.03 8.63
C LEU A 98 -10.29 -9.66 7.33
N ALA A 99 -9.83 -9.17 6.19
CA ALA A 99 -10.14 -9.77 4.90
C ALA A 99 -9.67 -11.23 4.82
N TRP A 100 -8.43 -11.52 5.26
CA TRP A 100 -7.87 -12.87 5.25
C TRP A 100 -8.66 -13.87 6.11
N VAL A 101 -9.12 -13.44 7.28
CA VAL A 101 -9.93 -14.26 8.19
C VAL A 101 -11.35 -14.44 7.65
N GLY A 102 -11.95 -13.35 7.14
CA GLY A 102 -13.34 -13.34 6.65
C GLY A 102 -13.54 -13.93 5.26
N TYR A 103 -12.47 -14.17 4.49
CA TYR A 103 -12.57 -14.71 3.13
C TYR A 103 -12.81 -16.23 3.14
N SER A 104 -13.84 -16.67 2.42
CA SER A 104 -14.33 -18.05 2.45
C SER A 104 -13.52 -19.04 1.61
N LEU A 105 -12.66 -18.55 0.71
CA LEU A 105 -11.84 -19.41 -0.16
C LEU A 105 -10.72 -20.12 0.62
N PRO A 106 -10.19 -21.25 0.11
CA PRO A 106 -9.13 -22.02 0.77
C PRO A 106 -7.87 -21.19 1.09
N TRP A 107 -7.06 -21.66 2.04
CA TRP A 107 -5.84 -20.95 2.46
C TRP A 107 -4.76 -20.90 1.37
N THR A 108 -4.86 -21.78 0.38
CA THR A 108 -4.01 -21.83 -0.81
C THR A 108 -4.49 -20.89 -1.92
N ASP A 109 -5.65 -20.24 -1.77
CA ASP A 109 -6.16 -19.29 -2.74
C ASP A 109 -5.22 -18.09 -2.88
N ALA A 110 -4.97 -17.65 -4.12
CA ALA A 110 -4.03 -16.58 -4.41
C ALA A 110 -4.44 -15.25 -3.78
N ASN A 111 -5.74 -14.90 -3.78
CA ASN A 111 -6.21 -13.67 -3.14
C ASN A 111 -6.06 -13.76 -1.63
N ARG A 112 -6.39 -14.92 -1.05
CA ARG A 112 -6.21 -15.13 0.40
C ARG A 112 -4.74 -15.00 0.79
N LEU A 113 -3.82 -15.60 0.06
CA LEU A 113 -2.38 -15.43 0.28
C LEU A 113 -1.95 -13.96 0.12
N TRP A 114 -2.49 -13.25 -0.88
CA TRP A 114 -2.22 -11.82 -1.08
C TRP A 114 -2.63 -10.96 0.12
N PHE A 115 -3.79 -11.23 0.72
CA PHE A 115 -4.27 -10.50 1.90
C PHE A 115 -3.31 -10.72 3.09
N ALA A 116 -2.88 -11.96 3.32
CA ALA A 116 -1.92 -12.27 4.37
C ALA A 116 -0.57 -11.58 4.15
N LEU A 117 -0.08 -11.58 2.90
CA LEU A 117 1.17 -10.90 2.54
C LEU A 117 1.09 -9.39 2.83
N LEU A 118 -0.02 -8.74 2.48
CA LEU A 118 -0.22 -7.33 2.78
C LEU A 118 -0.38 -7.06 4.27
N ALA A 119 -1.01 -7.95 5.03
CA ALA A 119 -1.08 -7.83 6.49
C ALA A 119 0.33 -7.84 7.12
N VAL A 120 1.19 -8.77 6.70
CA VAL A 120 2.59 -8.85 7.17
C VAL A 120 3.39 -7.65 6.70
N ALA A 121 3.28 -7.27 5.42
CA ALA A 121 3.98 -6.13 4.86
C ALA A 121 3.56 -4.80 5.51
N GLY A 122 2.28 -4.65 5.86
CA GLY A 122 1.76 -3.48 6.57
C GLY A 122 2.38 -3.30 7.95
N LEU A 123 2.58 -4.39 8.69
CA LEU A 123 3.17 -4.35 10.04
C LEU A 123 4.69 -4.23 10.02
N ALA A 124 5.36 -5.06 9.21
CA ALA A 124 6.82 -5.16 9.21
C ALA A 124 7.49 -4.16 8.24
N GLY A 125 6.79 -3.71 7.21
CA GLY A 125 7.31 -2.88 6.14
C GLY A 125 7.91 -1.55 6.63
N PRO A 126 7.18 -0.71 7.38
CA PRO A 126 7.66 0.61 7.78
C PRO A 126 8.97 0.58 8.58
N PRO A 127 9.13 -0.22 9.66
CA PRO A 127 10.39 -0.27 10.40
C PRO A 127 11.53 -0.85 9.58
N LEU A 128 11.29 -1.88 8.75
CA LEU A 128 12.31 -2.49 7.90
C LEU A 128 12.79 -1.52 6.81
N LEU A 129 11.86 -0.89 6.09
CA LEU A 129 12.18 0.08 5.05
C LEU A 129 12.90 1.31 5.61
N ALA A 130 12.47 1.83 6.78
CA ALA A 130 13.15 2.96 7.43
C ALA A 130 14.60 2.61 7.81
N ARG A 131 14.84 1.37 8.28
CA ARG A 131 16.19 0.88 8.58
C ARG A 131 17.03 0.71 7.33
N LEU A 132 16.46 0.13 6.27
CA LEU A 132 17.16 -0.07 4.99
C LEU A 132 17.56 1.26 4.35
N ILE A 133 16.64 2.23 4.31
CA ILE A 133 16.90 3.57 3.75
C ILE A 133 18.04 4.26 4.49
N THR A 134 18.01 4.25 5.82
CA THR A 134 19.05 4.92 6.63
C THR A 134 20.39 4.19 6.60
N SER A 135 20.41 2.86 6.59
CA SER A 135 21.67 2.08 6.47
C SER A 135 22.35 2.32 5.13
N LYS A 136 21.60 2.31 4.03
CA LYS A 136 22.13 2.53 2.67
C LYS A 136 22.71 3.93 2.49
N ALA A 137 22.10 4.93 3.12
CA ALA A 137 22.59 6.31 3.10
C ALA A 137 23.90 6.50 3.88
N ARG A 138 24.22 5.62 4.84
CA ARG A 138 25.48 5.65 5.60
C ARG A 138 26.64 4.92 4.90
N SER A 139 26.32 3.99 4.00
CA SER A 139 27.30 3.13 3.33
C SER A 139 27.80 3.64 1.98
N GLY A 140 27.23 4.73 1.45
CA GLY A 140 27.56 5.30 0.13
C GLY A 140 27.75 6.79 0.20
#